data_AF-A0A2T4V1T9-F1
#
_entry.id   AF-A0A2T4V1T9-F1
#
_cell.length_a   1.000
_cell.length_b   1.000
_cell.length_c   1.000
_cell.angle_alpha   90.00
_cell.angle_beta   90.00
_cell.angle_gamma   90.00
#
_symmetry.space_group_name_H-M   'P 1'
#
loop_
_entity.id
_entity.type
_entity.pdbx_description
1 polymer ?
#
loop_
_entity_poly.entity_id
_entity_poly.type
_entity_poly.pdbx_seq_one_letter_code
_entity_poly.pdbx_strand_id
1 'polypeptide(L)'
;MKKWRGLKDLVQDAVDKGATAVEQVHKRTAARPFELLEKVPPLTAPVRGVHGLHDLAVSGSYGMVRLVNRVVGKTLDVALDVLEQQSREPPR
;
A
#
# COMPACT_ATOMS: atom_id res chain seq x y z
N MET A 1 15.86 16.66 14.78
CA MET A 1 14.67 15.89 14.33
C MET A 1 14.43 15.90 12.81
N LYS A 2 14.72 16.97 12.06
CA LYS A 2 14.43 17.06 10.60
C LYS A 2 15.00 15.92 9.74
N LYS A 3 16.24 15.47 10.00
CA LYS A 3 16.84 14.31 9.30
C LYS A 3 16.07 13.01 9.52
N TRP A 4 15.61 12.77 10.75
CA TRP A 4 14.85 11.57 11.10
C TRP A 4 13.45 11.55 10.47
N ARG A 5 12.75 12.69 10.46
CA ARG A 5 11.48 12.84 9.73
C ARG A 5 11.67 12.57 8.24
N GLY A 6 12.66 13.20 7.61
CA GLY A 6 12.94 12.99 6.19
C GLY A 6 13.27 11.54 5.83
N LEU A 7 14.02 10.83 6.69
CA LEU A 7 14.26 9.39 6.49
C LEU A 7 12.97 8.57 6.61
N LYS A 8 12.17 8.83 7.64
CA LYS A 8 10.88 8.16 7.83
C LYS A 8 9.95 8.40 6.63
N ASP A 9 9.88 9.62 6.12
CA ASP A 9 9.04 9.97 4.97
C ASP A 9 9.54 9.26 3.70
N LEU A 10 10.86 9.21 3.48
CA LEU A 10 11.45 8.48 2.35
C LEU A 10 11.10 6.98 2.39
N VAL A 11 11.21 6.35 3.57
CA VAL A 11 10.86 4.94 3.74
C VAL A 11 9.36 4.72 3.51
N GLN A 12 8.52 5.57 4.08
CA GLN A 12 7.07 5.50 3.91
C GLN A 12 6.69 5.61 2.42
N ASP A 13 7.28 6.55 1.69
CA ASP A 13 7.09 6.73 0.26
C ASP A 13 7.54 5.51 -0.55
N ALA A 14 8.70 4.94 -0.20
CA ALA A 14 9.23 3.76 -0.87
C ALA A 14 8.32 2.55 -0.71
N VAL A 15 7.76 2.34 0.50
CA VAL A 15 6.79 1.27 0.76
C VAL A 15 5.48 1.51 0.00
N ASP A 16 4.96 2.73 -0.01
CA ASP A 16 3.71 3.05 -0.72
C ASP A 16 3.84 2.84 -2.24
N LYS A 17 4.95 3.33 -2.82
CA LYS A 17 5.26 3.17 -4.25
C LYS A 17 5.55 1.71 -4.60
N GLY A 18 6.31 1.02 -3.75
CA GLY A 18 6.61 -0.41 -3.91
C GLY A 18 5.35 -1.26 -3.89
N ALA A 19 4.49 -1.10 -2.90
CA ALA A 19 3.21 -1.81 -2.82
C ALA A 19 2.34 -1.58 -4.05
N THR A 20 2.30 -0.34 -4.55
CA THR A 20 1.56 0.01 -5.78
C THR A 20 2.16 -0.63 -7.03
N ALA A 21 3.49 -0.67 -7.14
CA ALA A 21 4.15 -1.33 -8.27
C ALA A 21 3.89 -2.84 -8.27
N VAL A 22 3.98 -3.50 -7.11
CA VAL A 22 3.72 -4.94 -6.98
C VAL A 22 2.24 -5.24 -7.26
N GLU A 23 1.31 -4.42 -6.79
CA GLU A 23 -0.13 -4.54 -7.11
C GLU A 23 -0.36 -4.55 -8.63
N GLN A 24 0.26 -3.64 -9.37
CA GLN A 24 0.13 -3.58 -10.82
C GLN A 24 0.69 -4.83 -11.51
N VAL A 25 1.84 -5.33 -11.06
CA VAL A 25 2.43 -6.56 -11.60
C VAL A 25 1.55 -7.77 -11.30
N HIS A 26 1.00 -7.85 -10.10
CA HIS A 26 0.10 -8.94 -9.69
C HIS A 26 -1.14 -8.96 -10.59
N LYS A 27 -1.83 -7.83 -10.75
CA LYS A 27 -3.01 -7.73 -11.63
C LYS A 27 -2.70 -8.04 -13.08
N ARG A 28 -1.62 -7.48 -13.64
CA ARG A 28 -1.22 -7.75 -15.03
C ARG A 28 -0.91 -9.23 -15.26
N THR A 29 -0.24 -9.87 -14.31
CA THR A 29 0.07 -11.30 -14.39
C THR A 29 -1.22 -12.14 -14.35
N ALA A 30 -2.17 -11.79 -13.49
CA ALA A 30 -3.44 -12.48 -13.35
C ALA A 30 -4.42 -12.21 -14.52
N ALA A 31 -4.33 -11.05 -15.19
CA ALA A 31 -5.21 -10.71 -16.31
C ALA A 31 -5.08 -11.70 -17.48
N ARG A 32 -3.87 -12.18 -17.75
CA ARG A 32 -3.59 -13.05 -18.91
C ARG A 32 -4.42 -14.35 -18.95
N PRO A 33 -4.51 -15.15 -17.87
CA PRO A 33 -5.40 -16.32 -17.88
C PRO A 33 -6.89 -15.95 -17.96
N PHE A 34 -7.34 -14.86 -17.32
CA PHE A 34 -8.73 -14.40 -17.43
C PHE A 34 -9.09 -14.03 -18.88
N GLU A 35 -8.22 -13.27 -19.57
CA GLU A 35 -8.40 -12.90 -20.98
C GLU A 35 -8.51 -14.12 -21.91
N LEU A 36 -7.81 -15.22 -21.60
CA LEU A 36 -7.92 -16.46 -22.35
C LEU A 36 -9.27 -17.14 -22.13
N LEU A 37 -9.73 -17.21 -20.87
CA LEU A 37 -11.00 -17.83 -20.50
C LEU A 37 -12.21 -17.02 -21.01
N GLU A 38 -12.09 -15.70 -21.08
CA GLU A 38 -13.16 -14.83 -21.62
C GLU A 38 -13.46 -15.07 -23.09
N LYS A 39 -12.51 -15.65 -23.86
CA LYS A 39 -12.70 -16.01 -25.28
C LYS A 39 -13.60 -17.23 -25.48
N VAL A 40 -13.92 -17.97 -24.41
CA VAL A 40 -14.84 -19.10 -24.46
C VAL A 40 -16.25 -18.58 -24.18
N PRO A 41 -17.16 -18.53 -25.17
CA PRO A 41 -18.47 -17.85 -25.04
C PRO A 41 -19.32 -18.24 -23.82
N PRO A 42 -19.45 -19.53 -23.44
CA PRO A 42 -20.21 -19.89 -22.24
C PRO A 42 -19.55 -19.45 -20.93
N LEU A 43 -18.28 -19.05 -20.95
CA LEU A 43 -17.51 -18.67 -19.76
C LEU A 43 -17.31 -17.15 -19.62
N THR A 44 -17.61 -16.35 -20.65
CA THR A 44 -17.28 -14.91 -20.66
C THR A 44 -17.84 -14.16 -19.45
N ALA A 45 -19.13 -14.30 -19.15
CA ALA A 45 -19.78 -13.61 -18.03
C ALA A 45 -19.25 -14.04 -16.64
N PRO A 46 -19.20 -15.35 -16.30
CA PRO A 46 -18.68 -15.77 -15.00
C PRO A 46 -17.18 -15.44 -14.83
N VAL A 47 -16.37 -15.57 -15.89
CA VAL A 47 -14.94 -15.24 -15.85
C VAL A 47 -14.72 -13.77 -15.55
N ARG A 48 -15.48 -12.86 -16.19
CA ARG A 48 -15.42 -11.42 -15.88
C ARG A 48 -15.77 -11.10 -14.43
N GLY A 49 -16.77 -11.79 -13.88
CA GLY A 49 -17.15 -11.64 -12.48
C GLY A 49 -16.01 -12.04 -11.54
N VAL A 50 -15.39 -13.20 -11.77
CA VAL A 50 -14.26 -13.68 -10.98
C VAL A 50 -13.03 -12.78 -11.13
N HIS A 51 -12.73 -12.33 -12.36
CA HIS A 51 -11.63 -11.40 -12.63
C HIS A 51 -11.80 -10.09 -11.84
N GLY A 52 -13.01 -9.51 -11.86
CA GLY A 52 -13.31 -8.31 -11.07
C GLY A 52 -13.17 -8.52 -9.57
N LEU A 53 -13.67 -9.65 -9.04
CA LEU A 53 -13.53 -9.99 -7.62
C LEU A 53 -12.07 -10.18 -7.21
N HIS A 54 -11.28 -10.86 -8.04
CA HIS A 54 -9.85 -11.00 -7.86
C HIS A 54 -9.16 -9.63 -7.76
N ASP A 55 -9.45 -8.74 -8.70
CA ASP A 55 -8.85 -7.40 -8.74
C ASP A 55 -9.20 -6.55 -7.51
N LEU A 56 -10.43 -6.66 -7.03
CA LEU A 56 -10.86 -6.03 -5.79
C LEU A 56 -10.13 -6.61 -4.57
N ALA A 57 -9.99 -7.94 -4.49
CA ALA A 57 -9.27 -8.60 -3.39
C ALA A 57 -7.79 -8.23 -3.37
N VAL A 58 -7.15 -8.18 -4.54
CA VAL A 58 -5.76 -7.73 -4.72
C VAL A 58 -5.63 -6.27 -4.29
N SER A 59 -6.47 -5.37 -4.79
CA SER A 59 -6.44 -3.96 -4.39
C SER A 59 -6.70 -3.75 -2.90
N GLY A 60 -7.61 -4.52 -2.31
CA GLY A 60 -7.87 -4.50 -0.86
C GLY A 60 -6.63 -4.89 -0.06
N SER A 61 -5.93 -5.94 -0.48
CA SER A 61 -4.72 -6.43 0.18
C SER A 61 -3.59 -5.39 0.16
N TYR A 62 -3.25 -4.84 -1.01
CA TYR A 62 -2.23 -3.78 -1.12
C TYR A 62 -2.70 -2.45 -0.51
N GLY A 63 -4.01 -2.18 -0.53
CA GLY A 63 -4.63 -1.07 0.18
C GLY A 63 -4.38 -1.15 1.69
N MET A 64 -4.52 -2.34 2.27
CA MET A 64 -4.23 -2.58 3.68
C MET A 64 -2.75 -2.35 4.01
N VAL A 65 -1.84 -2.82 3.15
CA VAL A 65 -0.39 -2.56 3.31
C VAL A 65 -0.10 -1.05 3.40
N ARG A 66 -0.65 -0.26 2.47
CA ARG A 66 -0.51 1.20 2.46
C ARG A 66 -1.17 1.86 3.68
N LEU A 67 -2.31 1.33 4.13
CA LEU A 67 -2.99 1.83 5.33
C LEU A 67 -2.10 1.64 6.56
N VAL A 68 -1.57 0.44 6.78
CA VAL A 68 -0.67 0.14 7.89
C VAL A 68 0.58 1.02 7.81
N ASN A 69 1.19 1.15 6.63
CA ASN A 69 2.34 2.03 6.40
C ASN A 69 2.06 3.48 6.83
N ARG A 70 0.88 4.02 6.49
CA ARG A 70 0.46 5.37 6.88
C ARG A 70 0.18 5.51 8.37
N VAL A 71 -0.40 4.48 9.00
CA VAL A 71 -0.63 4.47 10.46
C VAL A 71 0.70 4.49 11.19
N VAL A 72 1.64 3.63 10.81
CA VAL A 72 3.00 3.61 11.37
C VAL A 72 3.68 4.95 11.19
N GLY A 73 3.59 5.54 9.99
CA GLY A 73 4.14 6.87 9.71
C GLY A 73 3.62 7.95 10.67
N LYS A 74 2.30 8.01 10.88
CA LYS A 74 1.68 8.97 11.82
C LYS A 74 2.12 8.74 13.27
N THR A 75 2.22 7.48 13.71
CA THR A 75 2.69 7.16 15.06
C THR A 75 4.13 7.62 15.28
N LEU A 76 5.00 7.45 14.27
CA LEU A 76 6.37 7.93 14.32
C LEU A 76 6.45 9.46 14.36
N ASP A 77 5.57 10.16 13.63
CA ASP A 77 5.51 11.63 13.69
C ASP A 77 5.18 12.12 15.10
N VAL A 78 4.19 11.53 15.77
CA VAL A 78 3.82 11.85 17.15
C VAL A 78 4.96 11.57 18.12
N ALA A 79 5.65 10.43 17.98
CA ALA A 79 6.79 10.11 18.83
C ALA A 79 7.94 11.11 18.67
N LEU A 80 8.21 11.55 17.43
CA LEU A 80 9.22 12.57 17.16
C LEU A 80 8.81 13.94 17.71
N ASP A 81 7.52 14.29 17.67
CA ASP A 81 7.01 15.54 18.26
C ASP A 81 7.22 15.56 19.79
N VAL A 82 6.91 14.47 20.49
CA VAL A 82 7.09 14.37 21.95
C VAL A 82 8.55 14.50 22.35
N LEU A 83 9.46 13.81 21.64
CA LEU A 83 10.90 13.92 21.88
C LEU A 83 11.43 15.34 21.64
N GLU A 84 10.88 16.04 20.64
CA GLU A 84 11.24 17.43 20.37
C GLU A 84 10.77 18.38 21.48
N GLN A 85 9.59 18.13 22.07
CA GLN A 85 9.09 18.89 23.22
C GLN A 85 9.95 18.67 24.47
N GLN A 86 10.29 17.42 24.80
CA GLN A 86 11.16 17.10 25.94
C GLN A 86 12.56 17.71 25.82
N SER A 87 13.07 17.82 24.59
CA SER A 87 14.38 18.45 24.34
C SER A 87 14.36 19.98 24.46
N ARG A 88 13.17 20.61 24.50
CA ARG A 88 13.00 22.07 24.58
C ARG A 88 12.74 22.58 26.00
N GLU A 89 12.31 21.75 26.95
CA GLU A 89 12.23 22.14 28.37
C GLU A 89 13.61 22.01 29.05
N PRO A 90 14.19 23.08 29.62
CA PRO A 90 15.42 22.97 30.40
C PRO A 90 15.15 22.24 31.73
N PRO A 91 16.13 21.49 32.29
CA PRO A 91 15.97 20.85 33.59
C PRO A 91 15.71 21.92 34.67
N ARG A 92 14.71 21.68 35.53
CA ARG A 92 14.45 22.48 36.72
C ARG A 92 15.54 22.30 37.78
#